data_AF-A0A661QYJ9-F1
#
_entry.id   AF-A0A661QYJ9-F1
#
_cell.length_a   1.000
_cell.length_b   1.000
_cell.length_c   1.000
_cell.angle_alpha   90.00
_cell.angle_beta   90.00
_cell.angle_gamma   90.00
#
_symmetry.space_group_name_H-M   'P 1'
#
loop_
_entity.id
_entity.type
_entity.pdbx_description
1 polymer ?
#
loop_
_entity_poly.entity_id
_entity_poly.type
_entity_poly.pdbx_seq_one_letter_code
_entity_poly.pdbx_strand_id
1 'polypeptide(L)'
;MVNRLAKILYEHSPIRLRELMLLYYSKKREERKYGPFFYQYYTQIEATQFLPNEELEVFQNVLFRRLIHYVWKYVPYYRELLKEHGLTPEDFKDLKSIERLPYLTKDIVRKYGDRMLSDRYRLEELEHFQTSGTTGKAIDVYASLDYLQMEKAFQWLHRSWGG
;
A
#
# COMPACT_ATOMS: atom_id res chain seq x y z
N MET A 1 -11.76 -8.04 12.59
CA MET A 1 -12.54 -8.87 13.54
C MET A 1 -13.36 -7.93 14.43
N VAL A 2 -14.69 -8.01 14.42
CA VAL A 2 -15.52 -7.14 15.29
C VAL A 2 -15.34 -7.60 16.73
N ASN A 3 -14.94 -6.70 17.62
CA ASN A 3 -14.73 -6.96 19.04
C ASN A 3 -15.97 -7.67 19.63
N ARG A 4 -15.77 -8.75 20.40
CA ARG A 4 -16.84 -9.54 21.04
C ARG A 4 -17.80 -8.65 21.85
N LEU A 5 -17.27 -7.60 22.48
CA LEU A 5 -18.04 -6.59 23.19
C LEU A 5 -18.93 -5.77 22.25
N ALA A 6 -18.40 -5.34 21.10
CA ALA A 6 -19.15 -4.58 20.11
C ALA A 6 -20.30 -5.41 19.51
N LYS A 7 -20.11 -6.72 19.35
CA LYS A 7 -21.17 -7.65 18.92
C LYS A 7 -22.29 -7.76 19.97
N ILE A 8 -21.95 -7.93 21.24
CA ILE A 8 -22.94 -8.00 22.33
C ILE A 8 -23.71 -6.67 22.47
N LEU A 9 -23.00 -5.55 22.44
CA LEU A 9 -23.60 -4.20 22.43
C LEU A 9 -24.58 -4.04 21.27
N TYR A 10 -24.21 -4.48 20.06
CA TYR A 10 -25.10 -4.44 18.90
C TYR A 10 -26.34 -5.32 19.07
N GLU A 11 -26.16 -6.58 19.48
CA GLU A 11 -27.23 -7.58 19.61
C GLU A 11 -28.24 -7.26 20.71
N HIS A 12 -27.88 -6.48 21.73
CA HIS A 12 -28.77 -6.14 22.85
C HIS A 12 -29.27 -4.69 22.78
N SER A 13 -28.82 -3.92 21.79
CA SER A 13 -29.30 -2.55 21.57
C SER A 13 -30.72 -2.52 21.00
N PRO A 14 -31.56 -1.53 21.37
CA PRO A 14 -32.83 -1.25 20.71
C PRO A 14 -32.63 -0.97 19.20
N ILE A 15 -33.66 -1.23 18.38
CA ILE A 15 -33.59 -1.13 16.91
C ILE A 15 -33.03 0.22 16.43
N ARG A 16 -33.52 1.34 16.99
CA ARG A 16 -33.04 2.70 16.66
C ARG A 16 -31.53 2.86 16.90
N LEU A 17 -31.01 2.29 17.97
CA LEU A 17 -29.58 2.36 18.29
C LEU A 17 -28.76 1.48 17.35
N ARG A 18 -29.30 0.32 16.93
CA ARG A 18 -28.67 -0.52 15.90
C ARG A 18 -28.57 0.21 14.57
N GLU A 19 -29.64 0.89 14.14
CA GLU A 19 -29.64 1.71 12.92
C GLU A 19 -28.55 2.80 12.98
N LEU A 20 -28.45 3.53 14.09
CA LEU A 20 -27.40 4.53 14.29
C LEU A 20 -25.99 3.92 14.27
N MET A 21 -25.79 2.75 14.90
CA MET A 21 -24.52 2.05 14.88
C MET A 21 -24.14 1.58 13.47
N LEU A 22 -25.10 1.10 12.68
CA LEU A 22 -24.88 0.72 11.28
C LEU A 22 -24.52 1.94 10.42
N LEU A 23 -25.23 3.07 10.59
CA LEU A 23 -24.92 4.32 9.90
C LEU A 23 -23.52 4.82 10.26
N TYR A 24 -23.15 4.82 11.53
CA TYR A 24 -21.81 5.17 11.98
C TYR A 24 -20.74 4.22 11.40
N TYR A 25 -20.97 2.91 11.46
CA TYR A 25 -20.05 1.93 10.91
C TYR A 25 -19.90 2.07 9.39
N SER A 26 -21.00 2.32 8.69
CA SER A 26 -21.01 2.57 7.24
C SER A 26 -20.20 3.81 6.91
N LYS A 27 -20.46 4.93 7.59
CA LYS A 27 -19.73 6.19 7.43
C LYS A 27 -18.23 6.01 7.71
N LYS A 28 -17.87 5.36 8.82
CA LYS A 28 -16.47 5.11 9.18
C LYS A 28 -15.76 4.21 8.15
N ARG A 29 -16.45 3.21 7.63
CA ARG A 29 -15.93 2.33 6.57
C ARG A 29 -15.76 3.09 5.26
N GLU A 30 -16.65 4.02 4.96
CA GLU A 30 -16.57 4.90 3.79
C GLU A 30 -15.40 5.88 3.91
N GLU A 31 -15.26 6.57 5.05
CA GLU A 31 -14.12 7.44 5.35
C GLU A 31 -12.78 6.71 5.30
N ARG A 32 -12.73 5.44 5.72
CA ARG A 32 -11.52 4.61 5.60
C ARG A 32 -11.13 4.38 4.13
N LYS A 33 -12.11 4.25 3.22
CA LYS A 33 -11.89 4.02 1.78
C LYS A 33 -11.65 5.32 1.01
N TYR A 34 -12.43 6.35 1.28
CA TYR A 34 -12.45 7.63 0.58
C TYR A 34 -12.03 8.76 1.53
N GLY A 35 -10.87 8.59 2.15
CA GLY A 35 -10.29 9.59 3.04
C GLY A 35 -9.39 10.59 2.33
N PRO A 36 -8.59 11.37 3.08
CA PRO A 36 -7.72 12.40 2.49
C PRO A 36 -6.71 11.87 1.46
N PHE A 37 -6.12 10.69 1.72
CA PHE A 37 -5.16 10.09 0.78
C PHE A 37 -5.84 9.68 -0.52
N PHE A 38 -7.08 9.18 -0.47
CA PHE A 38 -7.84 8.83 -1.66
C PHE A 38 -7.95 10.04 -2.60
N TYR A 39 -8.38 11.19 -2.10
CA TYR A 39 -8.54 12.39 -2.92
C TYR A 39 -7.19 12.90 -3.44
N GLN A 40 -6.13 12.86 -2.61
CA GLN A 40 -4.78 13.24 -3.03
C GLN A 40 -4.29 12.38 -4.21
N TYR A 41 -4.43 11.05 -4.10
CA TYR A 41 -4.03 10.14 -5.18
C TYR A 41 -4.94 10.26 -6.39
N TYR A 42 -6.25 10.38 -6.19
CA TYR A 42 -7.20 10.51 -7.29
C TYR A 42 -6.88 11.73 -8.15
N THR A 43 -6.67 12.91 -7.56
CA THR A 43 -6.29 14.12 -8.30
C THR A 43 -4.97 13.95 -9.05
N GLN A 44 -3.98 13.26 -8.46
CA GLN A 44 -2.70 13.00 -9.12
C GLN A 44 -2.84 12.04 -10.31
N ILE A 45 -3.56 10.93 -10.14
CA ILE A 45 -3.72 9.93 -11.20
C ILE A 45 -4.59 10.51 -12.33
N GLU A 46 -5.65 11.23 -12.00
CA GLU A 46 -6.52 11.90 -12.99
C GLU A 46 -5.73 12.90 -13.85
N ALA A 47 -4.84 13.68 -13.25
CA ALA A 47 -3.98 14.63 -13.96
C ALA A 47 -2.88 13.94 -14.80
N THR A 48 -2.42 12.76 -14.41
CA THR A 48 -1.27 12.08 -15.04
C THR A 48 -1.66 11.03 -16.09
N GLN A 49 -2.93 10.61 -16.14
CA GLN A 49 -3.38 9.48 -16.97
C GLN A 49 -3.21 9.67 -18.49
N PHE A 50 -3.08 10.92 -18.95
CA PHE A 50 -2.95 11.26 -20.38
C PHE A 50 -1.61 11.91 -20.73
N LEU A 51 -0.62 11.83 -19.83
CA LEU A 51 0.70 12.38 -20.11
C LEU A 51 1.32 11.71 -21.35
N PRO A 52 2.00 12.48 -22.22
CA PRO A 52 2.85 11.92 -23.27
C PRO A 52 3.91 10.99 -22.68
N ASN A 53 4.35 10.00 -23.47
CA ASN A 53 5.33 9.01 -23.01
C ASN A 53 6.62 9.61 -22.43
N GLU A 54 7.12 10.69 -23.04
CA GLU A 54 8.33 11.39 -22.58
C GLU A 54 8.14 12.01 -21.19
N GLU A 55 7.00 12.68 -20.96
CA GLU A 55 6.65 13.25 -19.66
C GLU A 55 6.40 12.16 -18.61
N LEU A 56 5.76 11.06 -19.02
CA LEU A 56 5.52 9.91 -18.15
C LEU A 56 6.84 9.25 -17.71
N GLU A 57 7.82 9.12 -18.60
CA GLU A 57 9.15 8.58 -18.27
C GLU A 57 9.86 9.47 -17.24
N VAL A 58 9.84 10.79 -17.43
CA VAL A 58 10.41 11.73 -16.44
C VAL A 58 9.70 11.59 -15.10
N PHE A 59 8.37 11.54 -15.09
CA PHE A 59 7.58 11.39 -13.87
C PHE A 59 7.90 10.08 -13.12
N GLN A 60 7.98 8.97 -13.85
CA GLN A 60 8.33 7.66 -13.28
C GLN A 60 9.74 7.65 -12.71
N ASN A 61 10.72 8.27 -13.37
CA ASN A 61 12.08 8.39 -12.86
C ASN A 61 12.15 9.19 -11.56
N VAL A 62 11.36 10.26 -11.43
CA VAL A 62 11.24 11.02 -10.17
C VAL A 62 10.67 10.14 -9.04
N LEU A 63 9.58 9.41 -9.30
CA LEU A 63 8.98 8.50 -8.33
C LEU A 63 9.92 7.34 -7.95
N PHE A 64 10.63 6.78 -8.92
CA PHE A 64 11.60 5.70 -8.71
C PHE A 64 12.74 6.15 -7.80
N ARG A 65 13.36 7.31 -8.07
CA ARG A 65 14.42 7.86 -7.21
C ARG A 65 13.93 8.07 -5.79
N ARG A 66 12.71 8.61 -5.62
CA ARG A 66 12.09 8.79 -4.30
C ARG A 66 11.89 7.44 -3.59
N LEU A 67 11.45 6.41 -4.30
CA LEU A 67 11.28 5.06 -3.76
C LEU A 67 12.62 4.47 -3.30
N ILE A 68 13.67 4.56 -4.11
CA ILE A 68 15.01 4.05 -3.75
C ILE A 68 15.54 4.72 -2.48
N HIS A 69 15.43 6.04 -2.38
CA HIS A 69 15.84 6.78 -1.17
C HIS A 69 15.00 6.36 0.05
N TYR A 70 13.70 6.14 -0.15
CA TYR A 70 12.81 5.69 0.91
C TYR A 70 13.20 4.31 1.42
N VAL A 71 13.37 3.32 0.54
CA VAL A 71 13.68 1.94 0.95
C VAL A 71 15.07 1.84 1.57
N TRP A 72 16.05 2.60 1.08
CA TRP A 72 17.36 2.70 1.70
C TRP A 72 17.29 3.24 3.12
N LYS A 73 16.48 4.27 3.35
CA LYS A 73 16.39 4.93 4.65
C LYS A 73 15.57 4.13 5.67
N TYR A 74 14.47 3.53 5.23
CA TYR A 74 13.44 3.02 6.14
C TYR A 74 13.14 1.53 6.02
N VAL A 75 13.64 0.80 5.02
CA VAL A 75 13.34 -0.63 4.89
C VAL A 75 14.61 -1.45 5.13
N PRO A 76 14.72 -2.16 6.28
CA PRO A 76 15.94 -2.88 6.66
C PRO A 76 16.48 -3.81 5.58
N TYR A 77 15.61 -4.62 4.96
CA TYR A 77 15.99 -5.55 3.89
C TYR A 77 16.68 -4.84 2.71
N TYR A 78 16.07 -3.78 2.16
CA TYR A 78 16.64 -3.10 1.00
C TYR A 78 17.89 -2.30 1.36
N ARG A 79 17.94 -1.71 2.55
CA ARG A 79 19.15 -1.04 3.06
C ARG A 79 20.34 -1.99 3.11
N GLU A 80 20.14 -3.21 3.58
CA GLU A 80 21.19 -4.24 3.62
C GLU A 80 21.53 -4.75 2.22
N LEU A 81 20.51 -5.02 1.39
CA LEU A 81 20.71 -5.47 0.02
C LEU A 81 21.59 -4.51 -0.78
N LEU A 82 21.32 -3.20 -0.72
CA LEU A 82 22.13 -2.20 -1.41
C LEU A 82 23.55 -2.15 -0.85
N LYS A 83 23.73 -2.21 0.48
CA LYS A 83 25.07 -2.23 1.12
C LYS A 83 25.89 -3.44 0.69
N GLU A 84 25.28 -4.63 0.67
CA GLU A 84 25.94 -5.88 0.28
C GLU A 84 26.43 -5.85 -1.17
N HIS A 85 25.74 -5.10 -2.05
CA HIS A 85 26.11 -4.93 -3.45
C HIS A 85 27.00 -3.68 -3.69
N GLY A 86 27.39 -2.97 -2.63
CA GLY A 86 28.18 -1.75 -2.73
C GLY A 86 27.46 -0.59 -3.43
N LEU A 87 26.12 -0.59 -3.41
CA LEU A 87 25.27 0.41 -4.07
C LEU A 87 24.75 1.45 -3.06
N THR A 88 24.57 2.68 -3.54
CA THR A 88 23.89 3.74 -2.79
C THR A 88 22.68 4.26 -3.58
N PRO A 89 21.74 5.03 -2.96
CA PRO A 89 20.61 5.61 -3.69
C PRO A 89 20.98 6.45 -4.92
N GLU A 90 22.17 7.05 -4.90
CA GLU A 90 22.73 7.89 -5.96
C GLU A 90 23.10 7.10 -7.22
N ASP A 91 23.28 5.78 -7.10
CA ASP A 91 23.50 4.86 -8.22
C ASP A 91 22.26 4.65 -9.09
N PHE A 92 21.08 5.04 -8.59
CA PHE A 92 19.80 4.82 -9.24
C PHE A 92 19.29 6.13 -9.87
N LYS A 93 19.70 6.39 -11.11
CA LYS A 93 19.36 7.64 -11.83
C LYS A 93 18.01 7.57 -12.54
N ASP A 94 17.65 6.38 -12.99
CA ASP A 94 16.48 6.10 -13.81
C ASP A 94 15.98 4.67 -13.56
N LEU A 95 14.81 4.33 -14.12
CA LEU A 95 14.24 3.00 -14.01
C LEU A 95 15.17 1.88 -14.50
N LYS A 96 16.02 2.13 -15.51
CA LYS A 96 16.96 1.11 -16.04
C LYS A 96 17.98 0.68 -15.00
N SER A 97 18.31 1.57 -14.06
CA SER A 97 19.22 1.28 -12.96
C SER A 97 18.73 0.15 -12.03
N ILE A 98 17.44 -0.24 -12.11
CA ILE A 98 16.89 -1.38 -11.35
C ILE A 98 17.57 -2.71 -11.68
N GLU A 99 18.16 -2.86 -12.87
CA GLU A 99 18.89 -4.06 -13.31
C GLU A 99 20.12 -4.38 -12.43
N ARG A 100 20.58 -3.41 -11.64
CA ARG A 100 21.66 -3.60 -10.66
C ARG A 100 21.24 -4.41 -9.44
N LEU A 101 19.93 -4.59 -9.21
CA LEU A 101 19.40 -5.33 -8.07
C LEU A 101 19.04 -6.76 -8.48
N PRO A 102 19.27 -7.75 -7.59
CA PRO A 102 18.82 -9.10 -7.83
C PRO A 102 17.28 -9.19 -7.81
N TYR A 103 16.74 -10.17 -8.54
CA TYR A 103 15.31 -10.43 -8.55
C TYR A 103 14.78 -10.81 -7.16
N LEU A 104 13.64 -10.21 -6.79
CA LEU A 104 12.91 -10.54 -5.58
C LEU A 104 12.04 -11.78 -5.80
N THR A 105 12.34 -12.88 -5.10
CA THR A 105 11.54 -14.12 -5.19
C THR A 105 10.57 -14.25 -4.01
N LYS A 106 9.54 -15.08 -4.18
CA LYS A 106 8.58 -15.39 -3.12
C LYS A 106 9.26 -15.97 -1.86
N ASP A 107 10.32 -16.75 -2.04
CA ASP A 107 11.05 -17.34 -0.91
C ASP A 107 11.87 -16.31 -0.15
N ILE A 108 12.42 -15.31 -0.85
CA ILE A 108 13.07 -14.17 -0.21
C ILE A 108 12.04 -13.39 0.62
N VAL A 109 10.85 -13.09 0.06
CA VAL A 109 9.79 -12.39 0.81
C VAL A 109 9.41 -13.14 2.08
N ARG A 110 9.20 -14.47 2.00
CA ARG A 110 8.91 -15.29 3.18
C ARG A 110 10.06 -15.33 4.19
N LYS A 111 11.30 -15.39 3.71
CA LYS A 111 12.50 -15.48 4.56
C LYS A 111 12.70 -14.21 5.38
N TYR A 112 12.54 -13.03 4.78
CA TYR A 112 12.83 -11.76 5.46
C TYR A 112 11.59 -11.16 6.14
N GLY A 113 10.37 -11.48 5.69
CA GLY A 113 9.11 -11.13 6.36
C GLY A 113 9.06 -9.66 6.79
N ASP A 114 8.88 -9.44 8.10
CA ASP A 114 8.75 -8.11 8.71
C ASP A 114 9.95 -7.18 8.45
N ARG A 115 11.14 -7.72 8.13
CA ARG A 115 12.31 -6.90 7.76
C ARG A 115 12.15 -6.18 6.42
N MET A 116 11.14 -6.55 5.62
CA MET A 116 10.75 -5.86 4.40
C MET A 116 9.76 -4.71 4.66
N LEU A 117 9.28 -4.56 5.90
CA LEU A 117 8.43 -3.46 6.28
C LEU A 117 9.27 -2.20 6.53
N SER A 118 8.63 -1.06 6.35
CA SER A 118 9.23 0.23 6.65
C SER A 118 9.20 0.49 8.14
N ASP A 119 10.35 0.86 8.71
CA ASP A 119 10.55 1.26 10.12
C ASP A 119 9.68 2.49 10.51
N ARG A 120 9.00 3.13 9.53
CA ARG A 120 8.06 4.23 9.76
C ARG A 120 6.67 3.80 10.22
N TYR A 121 6.34 2.53 10.10
CA TYR A 121 5.04 2.01 10.48
C TYR A 121 5.18 1.05 11.66
N ARG A 122 4.21 1.11 12.56
CA ARG A 122 4.03 0.04 13.54
C ARG A 122 3.23 -1.09 12.90
N LEU A 123 3.59 -2.34 13.19
CA LEU A 123 2.91 -3.50 12.61
C LEU A 123 1.40 -3.49 12.90
N GLU A 124 1.01 -3.03 14.09
CA GLU A 124 -0.40 -2.94 14.51
C GLU A 124 -1.24 -1.93 13.71
N GLU A 125 -0.59 -0.97 13.04
CA GLU A 125 -1.26 0.05 12.21
C GLU A 125 -1.51 -0.44 10.78
N LEU A 126 -0.88 -1.55 10.39
CA LEU A 126 -0.97 -2.11 9.06
C LEU A 126 -2.09 -3.13 8.96
N GLU A 127 -2.79 -3.12 7.82
CA GLU A 127 -3.76 -4.14 7.49
C GLU A 127 -3.05 -5.36 6.90
N HIS A 128 -3.23 -6.51 7.54
CA HIS A 128 -2.59 -7.77 7.15
C HIS A 128 -3.46 -8.54 6.16
N PHE A 129 -2.82 -9.02 5.10
CA PHE A 129 -3.39 -9.84 4.05
C PHE A 129 -2.52 -11.07 3.85
N GLN A 130 -3.15 -12.15 3.40
CA GLN A 130 -2.44 -13.36 2.98
C GLN A 130 -2.79 -13.66 1.55
N THR A 131 -1.77 -13.95 0.76
CA THR A 131 -1.96 -14.38 -0.63
C THR A 131 -2.55 -15.79 -0.67
N SER A 132 -3.57 -16.00 -1.51
CA SER A 132 -4.14 -17.32 -1.78
C SER A 132 -3.14 -18.15 -2.58
N GLY A 133 -2.30 -18.94 -1.89
CA GLY A 133 -1.24 -19.72 -2.52
C GLY A 133 -1.74 -21.01 -3.17
N THR A 134 -1.90 -21.04 -4.49
CA THR A 134 -2.16 -22.29 -5.25
C THR A 134 -0.98 -23.26 -5.25
N THR A 135 0.23 -22.76 -4.97
CA THR A 135 1.52 -23.50 -4.98
C THR A 135 2.02 -23.86 -3.57
N GLY A 136 1.20 -23.70 -2.53
CA GLY A 136 1.40 -24.33 -1.22
C GLY A 136 1.68 -23.40 -0.03
N LYS A 137 2.50 -22.34 -0.18
CA LYS A 137 2.80 -21.42 0.94
C LYS A 137 2.34 -20.00 0.65
N ALA A 138 1.46 -19.47 1.49
CA ALA A 138 1.06 -18.07 1.45
C ALA A 138 2.25 -17.14 1.73
N ILE A 139 2.07 -15.87 1.39
CA ILE A 139 2.92 -14.75 1.75
C ILE A 139 2.04 -13.77 2.51
N ASP A 140 2.56 -13.32 3.65
CA ASP A 140 2.00 -12.24 4.44
C ASP A 140 2.35 -10.90 3.79
N VAL A 141 1.32 -10.09 3.55
CA VAL A 141 1.44 -8.75 2.95
C VAL A 141 0.76 -7.78 3.89
N TYR A 142 1.38 -6.62 4.08
CA TYR A 142 0.88 -5.59 4.96
C TYR A 142 0.65 -4.31 4.16
N ALA A 143 -0.47 -3.65 4.39
CA ALA A 143 -0.81 -2.40 3.74
C ALA A 143 -1.13 -1.30 4.76
N SER A 144 -0.55 -0.14 4.55
CA SER A 144 -0.89 1.06 5.28
C SER A 144 -2.19 1.68 4.77
N LEU A 145 -2.83 2.53 5.59
CA LEU A 145 -4.09 3.17 5.22
C LEU A 145 -3.98 4.03 3.95
N ASP A 146 -2.86 4.73 3.77
CA ASP A 146 -2.58 5.52 2.56
C ASP A 146 -2.51 4.64 1.31
N TYR A 147 -1.87 3.46 1.38
CA TYR A 147 -1.87 2.50 0.28
C TYR A 147 -3.28 2.02 -0.05
N LEU A 148 -4.08 1.65 0.96
CA LEU A 148 -5.44 1.16 0.72
C LEU A 148 -6.33 2.22 0.06
N GLN A 149 -6.15 3.49 0.44
CA GLN A 149 -6.86 4.60 -0.19
C GLN A 149 -6.33 4.91 -1.60
N MET A 150 -5.02 4.80 -1.83
CA MET A 150 -4.41 4.88 -3.16
C MET A 150 -5.00 3.82 -4.10
N GLU A 151 -5.09 2.57 -3.63
CA GLU A 151 -5.68 1.47 -4.39
C GLU A 151 -7.15 1.78 -4.77
N LYS A 152 -7.92 2.35 -3.83
CA LYS A 152 -9.29 2.80 -4.12
C LYS A 152 -9.34 3.91 -5.17
N ALA A 153 -8.38 4.84 -5.17
CA ALA A 153 -8.30 5.89 -6.19
C ALA A 153 -8.08 5.30 -7.59
N PHE A 154 -7.15 4.34 -7.75
CA PHE A 154 -6.96 3.62 -9.01
C PHE A 154 -8.20 2.84 -9.44
N GLN A 155 -8.84 2.12 -8.52
CA GLN A 155 -10.08 1.38 -8.79
C GLN A 155 -11.22 2.31 -9.21
N TRP A 156 -11.32 3.48 -8.59
CA TRP A 156 -12.33 4.48 -8.91
C TRP A 156 -12.12 5.04 -10.32
N LEU A 157 -10.89 5.46 -10.64
CA LEU A 157 -10.56 5.95 -11.98
C LEU A 157 -10.83 4.90 -13.05
N HIS A 158 -10.44 3.64 -12.83
CA HIS A 158 -10.74 2.58 -13.79
C HIS A 158 -12.25 2.42 -14.03
N ARG A 159 -13.07 2.54 -12.97
CA ARG A 159 -14.53 2.42 -13.07
C ARG A 159 -15.19 3.63 -13.71
N SER A 160 -14.64 4.83 -13.57
CA SER A 160 -15.24 6.04 -14.16
C SER A 160 -15.27 5.99 -15.69
N TRP A 161 -14.42 5.17 -16.31
CA TRP A 161 -14.43 4.91 -17.74
C TRP A 161 -15.61 4.02 -18.19
N GLY A 162 -16.23 3.30 -17.26
CA GLY A 162 -17.27 2.31 -17.54
C GLY A 162 -18.69 2.87 -17.69
N GLY A 163 -18.94 4.14 -17.31
CA GLY A 163 -20.28 4.74 -17.26
C GLY A 163 -21.06 4.39 -16.01
#